data_AF-A0A8S9B548-F1
#
_entry.id   AF-A0A8S9B548-F1
#
_cell.length_a   1.000
_cell.length_b   1.000
_cell.length_c   1.000
_cell.angle_alpha   90.00
_cell.angle_beta   90.00
_cell.angle_gamma   90.00
#
_symmetry.space_group_name_H-M   'P 1'
#
loop_
_entity.id
_entity.type
_entity.pdbx_description
1 polymer ?
#
loop_
_entity_poly.entity_id
_entity_poly.type
_entity_poly.pdbx_seq_one_letter_code
_entity_poly.pdbx_strand_id
1 'polypeptide(L)'
;MAGMNGETSHSTTRKRGYIKVRGMCEKARSLGFGYAWVDTCCIDRTSSTELNEAINSMFHWYRRADVCFVYLSNLSPNSNIDNCLPHCRWFTRGWCLQELIAPRVVKFFNNCWQHIGDKSSTRLEQLISHITKIDGAVLSDASLLPTLSVAQKMSWASRRVTTRPEDIAYCLLGIFEINMLMLYGEGEKAFLRL
;
A
#
# COMPACT_ATOMS: atom_id res chain seq x y z
N MET A 1 -6.51 -7.01 14.64
CA MET A 1 -5.63 -6.00 15.28
C MET A 1 -4.57 -6.73 16.08
N ALA A 2 -3.28 -6.41 15.89
CA ALA A 2 -2.22 -7.02 16.70
C ALA A 2 -2.02 -6.23 18.01
N GLY A 3 -2.21 -6.88 19.15
CA GLY A 3 -1.92 -6.32 20.47
C GLY A 3 -0.42 -6.15 20.69
N MET A 4 0.00 -5.07 21.34
CA MET A 4 1.41 -4.67 21.46
C MET A 4 2.25 -5.45 22.49
N ASN A 5 1.75 -6.54 23.07
CA ASN A 5 2.46 -7.31 24.10
C ASN A 5 2.54 -8.80 23.70
N GLY A 6 3.68 -9.22 23.16
CA GLY A 6 3.97 -10.63 22.90
C GLY A 6 5.48 -10.89 22.92
N GLU A 7 5.93 -11.74 23.84
CA GLU A 7 7.31 -12.23 23.91
C GLU A 7 7.66 -12.98 22.61
N THR A 8 8.72 -12.55 21.92
CA THR A 8 9.09 -13.06 20.60
C THR A 8 10.45 -13.77 20.61
N SER A 9 10.51 -14.94 19.97
CA SER A 9 11.72 -15.77 19.86
C SER A 9 12.83 -15.06 19.04
N HIS A 10 14.10 -15.23 19.46
CA HIS A 10 15.28 -14.53 18.92
C HIS A 10 15.54 -14.68 17.40
N SER A 11 14.96 -15.69 16.74
CA SER A 11 15.09 -15.91 15.28
C SER A 11 14.16 -15.01 14.46
N THR A 12 12.97 -14.70 15.00
CA THR A 12 11.93 -13.96 14.28
C THR A 12 12.24 -12.47 14.22
N THR A 13 12.92 -11.94 15.25
CA THR A 13 13.26 -10.52 15.38
C THR A 13 14.26 -10.01 14.33
N ARG A 14 14.98 -10.91 13.65
CA ARG A 14 15.95 -10.58 12.59
C ARG A 14 15.34 -10.57 11.18
N LYS A 15 14.09 -11.03 11.01
CA LYS A 15 13.45 -11.05 9.69
C LYS A 15 13.19 -9.63 9.19
N ARG A 16 13.43 -9.37 7.91
CA ARG A 16 13.16 -8.06 7.27
C ARG A 16 11.72 -7.58 7.48
N GLY A 17 10.75 -8.50 7.49
CA GLY A 17 9.35 -8.19 7.79
C GLY A 17 9.15 -7.66 9.21
N TYR A 18 9.79 -8.29 10.20
CA TYR A 18 9.69 -7.88 11.61
C TYR A 18 10.22 -6.45 11.82
N ILE A 19 11.35 -6.10 11.20
CA ILE A 19 11.94 -4.75 11.30
C ILE A 19 10.96 -3.68 10.78
N LYS A 20 10.23 -3.99 9.69
CA LYS A 20 9.20 -3.08 9.15
C LYS A 20 8.04 -2.93 10.12
N VAL A 21 7.50 -4.02 10.63
CA VAL A 21 6.37 -3.98 11.58
C VAL A 21 6.76 -3.22 12.85
N ARG A 22 7.93 -3.50 13.41
CA ARG A 22 8.43 -2.83 14.61
C ARG A 22 8.56 -1.31 14.40
N GLY A 23 9.22 -0.90 13.32
CA GLY A 23 9.38 0.53 13.02
C GLY A 23 8.04 1.22 12.75
N MET A 24 7.08 0.55 12.09
CA MET A 24 5.73 1.07 11.91
C MET A 24 5.04 1.30 13.26
N CYS A 25 5.10 0.32 14.17
CA CYS A 25 4.53 0.43 15.52
C CYS A 25 5.19 1.54 16.35
N GLU A 26 6.52 1.68 16.26
CA GLU A 26 7.26 2.77 16.91
C GLU A 26 6.80 4.14 16.40
N LYS A 27 6.65 4.31 15.08
CA LYS A 27 6.14 5.56 14.49
C LYS A 27 4.68 5.81 14.86
N ALA A 28 3.82 4.80 14.80
CA ALA A 28 2.42 4.91 15.20
C ALA A 28 2.30 5.40 16.65
N ARG A 29 3.05 4.76 17.57
CA ARG A 29 3.07 5.14 18.98
C ARG A 29 3.58 6.56 19.20
N SER A 30 4.63 6.98 18.48
CA SER A 30 5.17 8.35 18.57
C SER A 30 4.17 9.43 18.13
N LEU A 31 3.17 9.06 17.32
CA LEU A 31 2.09 9.93 16.87
C LEU A 31 0.78 9.73 17.69
N GLY A 32 0.82 8.96 18.77
CA GLY A 32 -0.33 8.75 19.67
C GLY A 32 -1.30 7.65 19.23
N PHE A 33 -0.98 6.85 18.21
CA PHE A 33 -1.85 5.75 17.79
C PHE A 33 -1.63 4.50 18.65
N GLY A 34 -2.74 3.92 19.14
CA GLY A 34 -2.74 2.70 19.96
C GLY A 34 -2.71 1.39 19.16
N TYR A 35 -2.97 1.44 17.85
CA TYR A 35 -3.04 0.29 16.97
C TYR A 35 -2.44 0.60 15.60
N ALA A 36 -1.93 -0.44 14.94
CA ALA A 36 -1.46 -0.41 13.57
C ALA A 36 -2.01 -1.63 12.82
N TRP A 37 -2.34 -1.44 11.55
CA TRP A 37 -2.81 -2.51 10.68
C TRP A 37 -1.75 -2.83 9.63
N VAL A 38 -1.42 -4.12 9.49
CA VAL A 38 -0.46 -4.63 8.50
C VAL A 38 -1.06 -5.91 7.91
N ASP A 39 -1.24 -5.96 6.60
CA ASP A 39 -1.85 -7.08 5.86
C ASP A 39 -1.28 -8.46 6.25
N THR A 40 0.04 -8.55 6.40
CA THR A 40 0.76 -9.79 6.74
C THR A 40 0.57 -10.24 8.19
N CYS A 41 0.10 -9.36 9.08
CA CYS A 41 -0.12 -9.66 10.49
C CYS A 41 -1.60 -9.65 10.88
N CYS A 42 -2.44 -8.94 10.13
CA CYS A 42 -3.83 -8.65 10.50
C CYS A 42 -4.86 -9.37 9.64
N ILE A 43 -4.45 -10.07 8.58
CA ILE A 43 -5.33 -10.91 7.77
C ILE A 43 -4.94 -12.36 8.02
N ASP A 44 -5.87 -13.16 8.53
CA ASP A 44 -5.72 -14.61 8.54
C ASP A 44 -5.84 -15.14 7.12
N ARG A 45 -4.71 -15.58 6.58
CA ARG A 45 -4.64 -16.19 5.24
C ARG A 45 -5.01 -17.67 5.23
N THR A 46 -5.24 -18.28 6.39
CA THR A 46 -5.70 -19.67 6.52
C THR A 46 -7.21 -19.80 6.43
N SER A 47 -7.93 -18.73 6.77
CA SER A 47 -9.38 -18.60 6.55
C SER A 47 -9.67 -18.00 5.18
N SER A 48 -10.21 -18.80 4.25
CA SER A 48 -10.58 -18.30 2.92
C SER A 48 -11.68 -17.24 2.98
N THR A 49 -12.61 -17.36 3.93
CA THR A 49 -13.67 -16.38 4.18
C THR A 49 -13.09 -15.05 4.65
N GLU A 50 -12.21 -15.06 5.65
CA GLU A 50 -11.58 -13.82 6.14
C GLU A 50 -10.70 -13.19 5.06
N LEU A 51 -9.88 -13.99 4.36
CA LEU A 51 -9.05 -13.49 3.26
C LEU A 51 -9.89 -12.82 2.18
N ASN A 52 -11.04 -13.40 1.86
CA ASN A 52 -11.96 -12.84 0.88
C ASN A 52 -12.52 -11.48 1.32
N GLU A 53 -13.06 -11.44 2.55
CA GLU A 53 -13.60 -10.21 3.12
C GLU A 53 -12.52 -9.12 3.22
N ALA A 54 -11.32 -9.51 3.65
CA ALA A 54 -10.22 -8.59 3.86
C ALA A 54 -9.72 -7.94 2.56
N ILE A 55 -9.52 -8.72 1.49
CA ILE A 55 -9.09 -8.17 0.21
C ILE A 55 -10.16 -7.24 -0.38
N ASN A 56 -11.43 -7.61 -0.28
CA ASN A 56 -12.55 -6.77 -0.71
C ASN A 56 -12.68 -5.48 0.11
N SER A 57 -12.24 -5.50 1.37
CA SER A 57 -12.34 -4.35 2.30
C SER A 57 -11.09 -3.49 2.35
N MET A 58 -9.96 -3.95 1.81
CA MET A 58 -8.65 -3.35 2.06
C MET A 58 -8.57 -1.88 1.63
N PHE A 59 -9.12 -1.54 0.48
CA PHE A 59 -9.18 -0.14 0.01
C PHE A 59 -9.95 0.75 0.99
N HIS A 60 -11.08 0.26 1.52
CA HIS A 60 -11.88 0.98 2.49
C HIS A 60 -11.13 1.19 3.81
N TRP A 61 -10.39 0.18 4.27
CA TRP A 61 -9.53 0.30 5.44
C TRP A 61 -8.44 1.35 5.25
N TYR A 62 -7.77 1.37 4.10
CA TYR A 62 -6.81 2.43 3.78
C TYR A 62 -7.48 3.81 3.73
N ARG A 63 -8.64 3.92 3.09
CA ARG A 63 -9.39 5.19 2.99
C ARG A 63 -9.78 5.76 4.36
N ARG A 64 -10.02 4.90 5.35
CA ARG A 64 -10.39 5.27 6.72
C ARG A 64 -9.23 5.36 7.69
N ALA A 65 -8.01 5.00 7.27
CA ALA A 65 -6.85 5.12 8.13
C ALA A 65 -6.54 6.60 8.40
N ASP A 66 -6.28 6.94 9.66
CA ASP A 66 -5.83 8.28 10.04
C ASP A 66 -4.50 8.64 9.36
N VAL A 67 -3.62 7.65 9.20
CA VAL A 67 -2.35 7.78 8.49
C VAL A 67 -1.91 6.45 7.89
N CYS A 68 -1.39 6.50 6.66
CA CYS A 68 -0.72 5.39 6.02
C CYS A 68 0.80 5.64 5.97
N PHE A 69 1.60 4.73 6.52
CA PHE A 69 3.06 4.82 6.47
C PHE A 69 3.62 4.00 5.32
N VAL A 70 4.37 4.66 4.44
CA VAL A 70 5.06 4.00 3.32
C VAL A 70 6.55 3.87 3.65
N TYR A 71 7.03 2.63 3.73
CA TYR A 71 8.44 2.32 3.98
C TYR A 71 9.16 1.97 2.68
N LEU A 72 10.04 2.86 2.23
CA LEU A 72 10.84 2.72 1.02
C LEU A 72 12.16 1.99 1.33
N SER A 73 12.12 0.66 1.30
CA SER A 73 13.27 -0.19 1.67
C SER A 73 14.53 0.01 0.84
N ASN A 74 14.41 0.59 -0.34
CA ASN A 74 15.48 0.77 -1.32
C ASN A 74 15.95 2.23 -1.41
N LEU A 75 15.54 3.08 -0.46
CA LEU A 75 15.91 4.49 -0.40
C LEU A 75 16.73 4.73 0.87
N SER A 76 17.94 5.28 0.71
CA SER A 76 18.86 5.55 1.81
C SER A 76 18.70 7.00 2.35
N PRO A 77 19.13 7.29 3.59
CA PRO A 77 19.06 8.62 4.20
C PRO A 77 19.53 9.81 3.36
N ASN A 78 20.61 9.62 2.61
CA ASN A 78 21.27 10.70 1.86
C ASN A 78 21.00 10.60 0.35
N SER A 79 20.03 9.78 -0.07
CA SER A 79 19.66 9.65 -1.47
C SER A 79 19.02 10.93 -1.98
N ASN A 80 19.43 11.40 -3.16
CA ASN A 80 18.69 12.42 -3.88
C ASN A 80 17.34 11.83 -4.30
N ILE A 81 16.26 12.27 -3.65
CA ILE A 81 14.93 11.69 -3.84
C ILE A 81 14.40 11.89 -5.26
N ASP A 82 14.74 12.99 -5.93
CA ASP A 82 14.23 13.29 -7.28
C ASP A 82 14.70 12.21 -8.28
N ASN A 83 15.91 11.67 -8.07
CA ASN A 83 16.49 10.61 -8.89
C ASN A 83 16.19 9.20 -8.37
N CYS A 84 16.14 9.00 -7.04
CA CYS A 84 16.03 7.66 -6.45
C CYS A 84 14.59 7.18 -6.25
N LEU A 85 13.64 8.10 -6.05
CA LEU A 85 12.24 7.75 -5.77
C LEU A 85 11.58 6.96 -6.92
N PRO A 86 11.77 7.30 -8.22
CA PRO A 86 11.22 6.52 -9.33
C PRO A 86 11.69 5.06 -9.37
N HIS A 87 12.88 4.77 -8.83
CA HIS A 87 13.46 3.43 -8.80
C HIS A 87 13.10 2.63 -7.55
N CYS A 88 12.33 3.22 -6.62
CA CYS A 88 11.86 2.49 -5.45
C CYS A 88 10.86 1.41 -5.86
N ARG A 89 11.16 0.15 -5.49
CA ARG A 89 10.31 -1.03 -5.75
C ARG A 89 8.85 -0.84 -5.32
N TRP A 90 8.57 0.02 -4.34
CA TRP A 90 7.20 0.29 -3.89
C TRP A 90 6.31 0.82 -5.04
N PHE A 91 6.83 1.65 -5.96
CA PHE A 91 6.06 2.16 -7.10
C PHE A 91 5.76 1.11 -8.17
N THR A 92 6.49 -0.01 -8.17
CA THR A 92 6.25 -1.10 -9.13
C THR A 92 5.37 -2.20 -8.56
N ARG A 93 4.99 -2.19 -7.27
CA ARG A 93 4.11 -3.23 -6.71
C ARG A 93 2.64 -2.92 -6.95
N GLY A 94 1.85 -3.92 -7.37
CA GLY A 94 0.41 -3.77 -7.62
C GLY A 94 -0.37 -3.19 -6.42
N TRP A 95 -0.34 -3.89 -5.28
CA TRP A 95 -1.05 -3.51 -4.05
C TRP A 95 -0.73 -2.11 -3.51
N CYS A 96 0.48 -1.61 -3.76
CA CYS A 96 0.90 -0.28 -3.34
C CYS A 96 0.14 0.86 -4.05
N LEU A 97 -0.64 0.54 -5.10
CA LEU A 97 -1.52 1.52 -5.75
C LEU A 97 -2.69 1.90 -4.83
N GLN A 98 -3.31 0.94 -4.14
CA GLN A 98 -4.36 1.24 -3.18
C GLN A 98 -3.81 1.94 -1.93
N GLU A 99 -2.63 1.52 -1.45
CA GLU A 99 -1.89 2.20 -0.36
C GLU A 99 -1.59 3.67 -0.67
N LEU A 100 -1.47 4.04 -1.95
CA LEU A 100 -1.22 5.41 -2.40
C LEU A 100 -2.50 6.24 -2.50
N ILE A 101 -3.49 5.70 -3.22
CA ILE A 101 -4.67 6.44 -3.64
C ILE A 101 -5.68 6.55 -2.49
N ALA A 102 -6.02 5.42 -1.85
CA ALA A 102 -7.12 5.36 -0.90
C ALA A 102 -6.97 6.27 0.33
N PRO A 103 -5.83 6.28 1.06
CA PRO A 103 -5.71 7.05 2.30
C PRO A 103 -5.55 8.55 2.01
N ARG A 104 -6.17 9.40 2.84
CA ARG A 104 -6.01 10.85 2.75
C ARG A 104 -4.59 11.31 3.14
N VAL A 105 -4.04 10.71 4.20
CA VAL A 105 -2.71 11.05 4.72
C VAL A 105 -1.75 9.89 4.48
N VAL A 106 -0.68 10.15 3.73
CA VAL A 106 0.41 9.19 3.51
C VAL A 106 1.73 9.86 3.88
N LYS A 107 2.51 9.21 4.74
CA LYS A 107 3.86 9.66 5.13
C LYS A 107 4.90 8.68 4.61
N PHE A 108 5.89 9.19 3.90
CA PHE A 108 6.98 8.39 3.31
C PHE A 108 8.18 8.36 4.23
N PHE A 109 8.75 7.16 4.40
CA PHE A 109 9.94 6.91 5.20
C PHE A 109 10.97 6.14 4.38
N ASN A 110 12.25 6.43 4.63
CA ASN A 110 13.36 5.70 4.01
C ASN A 110 13.65 4.37 4.73
N ASN A 111 14.69 3.66 4.31
CA ASN A 111 15.09 2.38 4.90
C ASN A 111 15.63 2.46 6.35
N CYS A 112 15.73 3.66 6.93
CA CYS A 112 16.08 3.92 8.32
C CYS A 112 14.91 4.50 9.13
N TRP A 113 13.68 4.46 8.60
CA TRP A 113 12.50 5.07 9.23
C TRP A 113 12.63 6.58 9.49
N GLN A 114 13.46 7.27 8.70
CA GLN A 114 13.49 8.73 8.69
C GLN A 114 12.43 9.25 7.72
N HIS A 115 11.73 10.29 8.15
CA HIS A 115 10.64 10.88 7.38
C HIS A 115 11.20 11.64 6.17
N ILE A 116 10.68 11.33 4.99
CA ILE A 116 11.07 11.95 3.72
C ILE A 116 10.11 13.11 3.39
N GLY A 117 8.83 12.92 3.69
CA GLY A 117 7.79 13.90 3.42
C GLY A 117 6.41 13.24 3.36
N ASP A 118 5.40 14.09 3.16
CA ASP A 118 3.99 13.69 3.09
C ASP A 118 3.49 13.74 1.65
N LYS A 119 2.55 12.86 1.28
CA LYS A 119 1.91 12.85 -0.05
C LYS A 119 1.34 14.21 -0.45
N SER A 120 0.81 14.95 0.51
CA SER A 120 0.23 16.29 0.31
C SER A 120 1.25 17.41 0.17
N SER A 121 2.55 17.13 0.33
CA SER A 121 3.58 18.14 0.08
C SER A 121 3.73 18.35 -1.42
N THR A 122 3.78 19.61 -1.87
CA THR A 122 3.84 19.97 -3.30
C THR A 122 4.94 19.22 -4.05
N ARG A 123 6.14 19.09 -3.45
CA ARG A 123 7.26 18.37 -4.06
C ARG A 123 6.95 16.88 -4.25
N LEU A 124 6.47 16.18 -3.22
CA LEU A 124 6.22 14.75 -3.33
C LEU A 124 5.01 14.47 -4.21
N GLU A 125 3.96 15.29 -4.15
CA GLU A 125 2.81 15.17 -5.04
C GLU A 125 3.25 15.22 -6.52
N GLN A 126 4.06 16.22 -6.89
CA GLN A 126 4.60 16.35 -8.25
C GLN A 126 5.46 15.15 -8.67
N LEU A 127 6.36 14.69 -7.80
CA LEU A 127 7.20 13.52 -8.07
C LEU A 127 6.35 12.24 -8.21
N ILE A 128 5.43 12.00 -7.29
CA ILE A 128 4.55 10.83 -7.31
C ILE A 128 3.65 10.85 -8.55
N SER A 129 3.07 12.00 -8.89
CA SER A 129 2.27 12.18 -10.10
C SER A 129 3.10 11.89 -11.35
N HIS A 130 4.32 12.39 -11.42
CA HIS A 130 5.24 12.10 -12.52
C HIS A 130 5.57 10.61 -12.66
N ILE A 131 5.85 9.92 -11.54
CA ILE A 131 6.19 8.49 -11.51
C ILE A 131 4.99 7.62 -11.89
N THR A 132 3.81 7.91 -11.32
CA THR A 132 2.64 7.03 -11.37
C THR A 132 1.65 7.38 -12.49
N LYS A 133 1.77 8.58 -13.06
CA LYS A 133 0.81 9.17 -14.02
C LYS A 133 -0.59 9.38 -13.42
N ILE A 134 -0.69 9.42 -12.09
CA ILE A 134 -1.92 9.77 -11.36
C ILE A 134 -1.93 11.28 -11.18
N ASP A 135 -3.03 11.93 -11.52
CA ASP A 135 -3.21 13.37 -11.33
C ASP A 135 -3.15 13.75 -9.84
N GLY A 136 -2.54 14.90 -9.53
CA GLY A 136 -2.43 15.43 -8.17
C GLY A 136 -3.78 15.58 -7.46
N ALA A 137 -4.85 15.91 -8.20
CA ALA A 137 -6.21 15.98 -7.68
C ALA A 137 -6.70 14.61 -7.18
N VAL A 138 -6.39 13.53 -7.91
CA VAL A 138 -6.75 12.16 -7.51
C VAL A 138 -5.90 11.68 -6.33
N LEU A 139 -4.61 12.05 -6.29
CA LEU A 139 -3.75 11.76 -5.15
C LEU A 139 -4.24 12.45 -3.87
N SER A 140 -4.87 13.62 -4.01
CA SER A 140 -5.42 14.40 -2.91
C SER A 140 -6.83 13.96 -2.50
N ASP A 141 -7.65 13.54 -3.47
CA ASP A 141 -9.03 13.11 -3.25
C ASP A 141 -9.40 11.86 -4.06
N ALA A 142 -9.44 10.71 -3.38
CA ALA A 142 -9.89 9.45 -3.96
C ALA A 142 -11.39 9.43 -4.31
N SER A 143 -12.19 10.40 -3.85
CA SER A 143 -13.61 10.48 -4.21
C SER A 143 -13.85 10.80 -5.69
N LEU A 144 -12.81 11.24 -6.40
CA LEU A 144 -12.83 11.45 -7.85
C LEU A 144 -12.78 10.15 -8.66
N LEU A 145 -12.45 9.01 -8.05
CA LEU A 145 -12.32 7.74 -8.79
C LEU A 145 -13.54 7.37 -9.64
N PRO A 146 -14.81 7.52 -9.20
CA PRO A 146 -15.96 7.17 -10.01
C PRO A 146 -16.13 8.01 -11.29
N THR A 147 -15.51 9.20 -11.35
CA THR A 147 -15.62 10.11 -12.52
C THR A 147 -14.61 9.79 -13.62
N LEU A 148 -13.61 8.96 -13.31
CA LEU A 148 -12.50 8.64 -14.22
C LEU A 148 -12.81 7.40 -15.06
N SER A 149 -12.29 7.40 -16.29
CA SER A 149 -12.46 6.27 -17.19
C SER A 149 -11.72 5.02 -16.70
N VAL A 150 -12.23 3.85 -17.10
CA VAL A 150 -11.58 2.56 -16.85
C VAL A 150 -10.15 2.57 -17.41
N ALA A 151 -9.95 3.13 -18.61
CA ALA A 151 -8.64 3.19 -19.26
C ALA A 151 -7.62 3.99 -18.43
N GLN A 152 -8.02 5.13 -17.84
CA GLN A 152 -7.14 5.91 -16.96
C GLN A 152 -6.75 5.11 -15.72
N LYS A 153 -7.72 4.48 -15.04
CA LYS A 153 -7.46 3.64 -13.86
C LYS A 153 -6.51 2.47 -14.18
N MET A 154 -6.76 1.79 -15.30
CA MET A 154 -5.90 0.69 -15.79
C MET A 154 -4.48 1.18 -16.12
N SER A 155 -4.33 2.39 -16.66
CA SER A 155 -3.01 2.93 -17.00
C SER A 155 -2.07 3.01 -15.79
N TRP A 156 -2.59 3.27 -14.58
CA TRP A 156 -1.82 3.33 -13.34
C TRP A 156 -1.30 1.96 -12.86
N ALA A 157 -1.93 0.88 -13.33
CA ALA A 157 -1.56 -0.49 -13.04
C ALA A 157 -0.62 -1.08 -14.10
N SER A 158 -0.57 -0.51 -15.31
CA SER A 158 0.10 -1.07 -16.49
C SER A 158 1.59 -1.44 -16.32
N ARG A 159 2.32 -0.74 -15.44
CA ARG A 159 3.75 -0.99 -15.17
C ARG A 159 3.99 -1.69 -13.83
N ARG A 160 2.93 -2.07 -13.13
CA ARG A 160 3.01 -2.70 -11.81
C ARG A 160 3.09 -4.22 -11.96
N VAL A 161 3.77 -4.84 -11.01
CA VAL A 161 4.01 -6.26 -10.92
C VAL A 161 3.47 -6.81 -9.61
N THR A 162 2.95 -8.02 -9.68
CA THR A 162 2.46 -8.79 -8.53
C THR A 162 3.20 -10.12 -8.43
N THR A 163 3.21 -10.70 -7.23
CA THR A 163 3.87 -12.00 -7.03
C THR A 163 2.95 -13.14 -7.44
N ARG A 164 1.66 -13.04 -7.12
CA ARG A 164 0.64 -13.95 -7.65
C ARG A 164 -0.01 -13.30 -8.87
N PRO A 165 -0.26 -14.06 -9.95
CA PRO A 165 -0.87 -13.52 -11.15
C PRO A 165 -2.26 -12.93 -10.86
N GLU A 166 -3.05 -13.54 -9.98
CA GLU A 166 -4.41 -13.07 -9.66
C GLU A 166 -4.43 -11.68 -9.01
N ASP A 167 -3.37 -11.36 -8.25
CA ASP A 167 -3.26 -10.10 -7.53
C ASP A 167 -3.23 -8.89 -8.48
N ILE A 168 -2.91 -9.06 -9.78
CA ILE A 168 -2.96 -7.95 -10.75
C ILE A 168 -4.40 -7.43 -10.90
N ALA A 169 -5.38 -8.32 -10.75
CA ALA A 169 -6.80 -7.98 -10.74
C ALA A 169 -7.23 -7.54 -9.34
N TYR A 170 -6.90 -8.33 -8.31
CA TYR A 170 -7.39 -8.08 -6.95
C TYR A 170 -6.87 -6.77 -6.36
N CYS A 171 -5.67 -6.30 -6.76
CA CYS A 171 -5.17 -5.00 -6.34
C CYS A 171 -5.91 -3.81 -6.95
N LEU A 172 -6.89 -4.03 -7.83
CA LEU A 172 -7.67 -2.96 -8.48
C LEU A 172 -9.13 -2.89 -8.00
N LEU A 173 -9.61 -3.88 -7.22
CA LEU A 173 -11.03 -3.96 -6.80
C LEU A 173 -11.54 -2.65 -6.19
N GLY A 174 -10.80 -2.08 -5.23
CA GLY A 174 -11.19 -0.82 -4.59
C GLY A 174 -11.07 0.43 -5.48
N ILE A 175 -10.25 0.39 -6.52
CA ILE A 175 -10.10 1.49 -7.49
C ILE A 175 -11.27 1.50 -8.49
N PHE A 176 -11.78 0.31 -8.81
CA PHE A 176 -12.99 0.12 -9.62
C PHE A 176 -14.28 0.11 -8.81
N GLU A 177 -14.21 0.15 -7.48
CA GLU A 177 -15.36 0.05 -6.58
C GLU A 177 -16.20 -1.22 -6.81
N ILE A 178 -15.52 -2.35 -7.01
CA ILE A 178 -16.17 -3.65 -7.20
C ILE A 178 -15.77 -4.64 -6.11
N ASN A 179 -16.58 -5.70 -5.97
CA ASN A 179 -16.26 -6.85 -5.15
C ASN A 179 -16.15 -8.11 -6.01
N MET A 180 -15.22 -8.98 -5.64
CA MET A 180 -14.99 -10.24 -6.36
C MET A 180 -14.62 -11.36 -5.40
N LEU A 181 -14.97 -12.60 -5.74
CA LEU A 181 -14.50 -13.78 -5.03
C LEU A 181 -13.02 -14.04 -5.34
N MET A 182 -12.17 -14.11 -4.31
CA MET A 182 -10.75 -14.45 -4.43
C MET A 182 -10.57 -15.95 -4.66
N LEU A 183 -10.12 -16.31 -5.86
CA LEU A 183 -9.88 -17.67 -6.33
C LEU A 183 -8.40 -17.88 -6.68
N TYR A 184 -7.54 -17.90 -5.66
CA TYR A 184 -6.12 -18.17 -5.87
C TYR A 184 -5.89 -19.55 -6.50
N GLY A 185 -5.17 -19.58 -7.62
CA GLY A 185 -5.02 -20.75 -8.50
C GLY A 185 -5.69 -20.57 -9.86
N GLU A 186 -6.54 -19.56 -10.05
CA GLU A 186 -7.17 -19.28 -11.35
C GLU A 186 -6.25 -18.58 -12.37
N GLY A 187 -5.10 -18.07 -11.92
CA GLY A 187 -4.11 -17.43 -12.79
C GLY A 187 -4.63 -16.14 -13.42
N GLU A 188 -4.33 -15.92 -14.69
CA GLU A 188 -4.72 -14.71 -15.43
C GLU A 188 -6.24 -14.57 -15.63
N LYS A 189 -7.02 -15.64 -15.39
CA LYS A 189 -8.49 -15.60 -15.45
C LYS A 189 -9.10 -14.61 -14.45
N ALA A 190 -8.40 -14.34 -13.35
CA ALA A 190 -8.80 -13.32 -12.38
C ALA A 190 -8.96 -11.94 -13.05
N PHE A 191 -8.08 -11.60 -14.00
CA PHE A 191 -8.14 -10.32 -14.71
C PHE A 191 -9.26 -10.27 -15.74
N LEU A 192 -9.64 -11.40 -16.35
CA LEU A 192 -10.77 -11.46 -17.28
C LEU A 192 -12.13 -11.26 -16.59
N ARG A 193 -12.19 -11.46 -15.26
CA ARG A 193 -13.39 -11.25 -14.44
C ARG A 193 -13.52 -9.81 -13.92
N LEU A 194 -12.43 -9.03 -13.97
CA LEU A 194 -12.35 -7.65 -13.48
C LEU A 194 -13.08 -6.70 -14.42
#